data_AF-A0A956E018-F1
#
_entry.id   AF-A0A956E018-F1
#
_cell.length_a   1.000
_cell.length_b   1.000
_cell.length_c   1.000
_cell.angle_alpha   90.00
_cell.angle_beta   90.00
_cell.angle_gamma   90.00
#
_symmetry.space_group_name_H-M   'P 1'
#
loop_
_entity.id
_entity.type
_entity.pdbx_description
1 polymer ?
#
loop_
_entity_poly.entity_id
_entity_poly.type
_entity_poly.pdbx_seq_one_letter_code
_entity_poly.pdbx_strand_id
1 'polypeptide(L)'
;MLAGLTLWLGACGIVTIKPASAGTETEASRNRAARYDGPECYQVLYTPDESRERHERQTDESAASQVLLATCSRSEYRGQEQEPKIAAVRFIDYYDTYDDRSSDPILLAATAINEHYSLHGGGGVHMGGRTAPALIALLVGPLDDSQLTKALASVQVPEDARQAFLTNFREAKSYFTHETNQLEGAYKELLVDVPKQVQARRQTQFEAQADNWATLDSYADRIKEAASSQGGDPGLLQDLRVLRAKVVESSKDDYIKDPLFARLTREIALQYALAQDAASLAAERRVFRRDFRNQEPFPETLAAEVYYAQLSLLNEFRSAKEKFRKAKDAGLDDATAKARAGREFIDFTPGDLKVPSETDIPEYEKLLDKKREAFPFQEVVDGIKPDGDGVVVSFKKTPVETFEYYGCYKTGRIQRISSDGRLEYETHCNTRPKTVMHENVKPLKFPADEAKQLKRGTKIRGVSVGGEGRVVWLIEKDEIVSERGYPVPHRPANPKAKN
;
A
#
# COMPACT_ATOMS: atom_id res chain seq x y z
N MET A 1 -19.41 -55.71 14.47
CA MET A 1 -19.91 -55.01 15.67
C MET A 1 -19.02 -53.80 15.91
N LEU A 2 -19.64 -52.65 16.13
CA LEU A 2 -19.05 -51.32 16.22
C LEU A 2 -18.05 -51.17 17.38
N ALA A 3 -16.93 -50.51 17.10
CA ALA A 3 -16.30 -49.45 17.88
C ALA A 3 -15.07 -48.99 17.06
N GLY A 4 -14.82 -47.72 16.78
CA GLY A 4 -15.35 -46.48 17.34
C GLY A 4 -14.24 -45.45 17.14
N LEU A 5 -14.37 -44.67 16.09
CA LEU A 5 -13.57 -43.49 15.79
C LEU A 5 -13.47 -42.61 17.05
N THR A 6 -12.25 -42.24 17.47
CA THR A 6 -12.09 -41.10 18.39
C THR A 6 -11.05 -40.15 17.81
N LEU A 7 -11.55 -39.01 17.35
CA LEU A 7 -10.80 -37.81 17.00
C LEU A 7 -9.95 -37.37 18.20
N TRP A 8 -8.69 -37.05 17.94
CA TRP A 8 -7.94 -36.09 18.73
C TRP A 8 -7.88 -34.77 17.96
N LEU A 9 -8.88 -33.93 18.19
CA LEU A 9 -8.83 -32.48 18.00
C LEU A 9 -8.33 -31.87 19.30
N GLY A 10 -7.43 -30.88 19.20
CA GLY A 10 -7.33 -29.86 20.26
C GLY A 10 -5.97 -29.71 20.91
N ALA A 11 -5.01 -29.13 20.18
CA ALA A 11 -4.11 -28.14 20.75
C ALA A 11 -3.53 -27.29 19.61
N CYS A 12 -4.36 -26.43 19.01
CA CYS A 12 -3.84 -25.17 18.47
C CYS A 12 -3.37 -24.37 19.69
N GLY A 13 -2.16 -24.65 20.16
CA GLY A 13 -1.44 -23.73 21.00
C GLY A 13 -1.21 -22.49 20.15
N ILE A 14 -2.08 -21.49 20.30
CA ILE A 14 -1.69 -20.12 20.01
C ILE A 14 -0.57 -19.87 20.99
N VAL A 15 0.67 -20.09 20.55
CA VAL A 15 1.84 -19.64 21.28
C VAL A 15 1.72 -18.13 21.26
N THR A 16 1.18 -17.58 22.35
CA THR A 16 1.23 -16.16 22.61
C THR A 16 2.66 -15.88 23.01
N ILE A 17 3.54 -15.76 22.01
CA ILE A 17 4.88 -15.25 22.19
C ILE A 17 4.66 -13.78 22.55
N LYS A 18 4.98 -13.42 23.79
CA LYS A 18 5.08 -12.02 24.19
C LYS A 18 5.91 -11.29 23.13
N PRO A 19 5.55 -10.06 22.73
CA PRO A 19 6.44 -9.27 21.87
C PRO A 19 7.82 -9.27 22.53
N ALA A 20 8.79 -9.89 21.87
CA ALA A 20 10.16 -9.84 22.33
C ALA A 20 10.54 -8.36 22.33
N SER A 21 11.00 -7.89 23.48
CA SER A 21 11.80 -6.66 23.56
C SER A 21 12.88 -6.73 22.48
N ALA A 22 13.18 -5.59 21.83
CA ALA A 22 14.18 -5.54 20.76
C ALA A 22 15.42 -6.35 21.12
N GLY A 23 15.89 -7.15 20.16
CA GLY A 23 16.87 -8.24 20.32
C GLY A 23 17.82 -8.10 21.51
N THR A 24 17.69 -9.03 22.45
CA THR A 24 18.69 -9.33 23.47
C THR A 24 19.97 -9.81 22.78
N GLU A 25 21.12 -9.24 23.15
CA GLU A 25 22.40 -9.46 22.46
C GLU A 25 23.08 -10.71 23.06
N THR A 26 23.35 -11.74 22.24
CA THR A 26 24.03 -12.96 22.73
C THR A 26 25.53 -12.77 22.85
N GLU A 27 26.18 -13.53 23.72
CA GLU A 27 27.65 -13.58 23.84
C GLU A 27 28.36 -13.84 22.49
N ALA A 28 27.77 -14.65 21.61
CA ALA A 28 28.27 -14.88 20.26
C ALA A 28 28.09 -13.68 19.31
N SER A 29 27.05 -12.87 19.50
CA SER A 29 26.92 -11.57 18.83
C SER A 29 27.95 -10.57 19.37
N ARG A 30 28.17 -10.59 20.69
CA ARG A 30 29.11 -9.69 21.37
C ARG A 30 30.56 -9.83 20.88
N ASN A 31 30.98 -11.06 20.57
CA ASN A 31 32.35 -11.35 20.15
C ASN A 31 32.65 -11.04 18.66
N ARG A 32 31.65 -10.67 17.85
CA ARG A 32 31.81 -10.41 16.40
C ARG A 32 31.86 -8.94 16.04
N ALA A 33 31.05 -8.11 16.70
CA ALA A 33 30.96 -6.69 16.40
C ALA A 33 32.24 -5.93 16.77
N ALA A 34 32.67 -5.01 15.90
CA ALA A 34 33.57 -3.93 16.31
C ALA A 34 32.84 -3.01 17.28
N ARG A 35 33.49 -2.68 18.40
CA ARG A 35 32.85 -2.01 19.53
C ARG A 35 33.46 -0.66 19.83
N TYR A 36 32.61 0.21 20.35
CA TYR A 36 32.98 1.46 20.97
C TYR A 36 32.51 1.44 22.44
N ASP A 37 33.41 1.75 23.38
CA ASP A 37 33.16 1.75 24.83
C ASP A 37 33.33 3.16 25.45
N GLY A 38 33.17 4.20 24.65
CA GLY A 38 33.33 5.59 25.11
C GLY A 38 32.19 6.10 26.00
N PRO A 39 32.41 7.23 26.70
CA PRO A 39 31.41 7.84 27.57
C PRO A 39 30.10 8.24 26.83
N GLU A 40 30.16 8.46 25.52
CA GLU A 40 29.02 8.79 24.67
C GLU A 40 28.02 7.62 24.59
N CYS A 41 28.47 6.38 24.78
CA CYS A 41 27.58 5.22 24.85
C CYS A 41 26.58 5.32 26.01
N TYR A 42 26.90 6.09 27.05
CA TYR A 42 25.96 6.34 28.14
C TYR A 42 24.70 7.07 27.69
N GLN A 43 24.79 7.91 26.67
CA GLN A 43 23.68 8.73 26.19
C GLN A 43 22.59 7.91 25.49
N VAL A 44 22.99 6.81 24.83
CA VAL A 44 22.11 5.98 24.02
C VAL A 44 21.69 4.68 24.72
N LEU A 45 22.50 4.17 25.65
CA LEU A 45 22.25 2.91 26.33
C LEU A 45 21.58 3.08 27.71
N TYR A 46 21.86 4.16 28.44
CA TYR A 46 21.51 4.24 29.87
C TYR A 46 20.55 5.38 30.20
N THR A 47 19.58 5.09 31.07
CA THR A 47 18.78 6.12 31.75
C THR A 47 19.29 6.23 33.20
N PRO A 48 19.63 7.41 33.73
CA PRO A 48 20.05 7.56 35.12
C PRO A 48 19.03 6.95 36.09
N ASP A 49 19.53 6.30 37.14
CA ASP A 49 18.91 5.32 38.07
C ASP A 49 17.59 5.74 38.81
N GLU A 50 16.87 6.80 38.44
CA GLU A 50 15.83 7.41 39.30
C GLU A 50 14.35 7.30 38.86
N SER A 51 13.98 6.58 37.79
CA SER A 51 12.55 6.27 37.57
C SER A 51 12.32 4.97 36.80
N ARG A 52 12.07 3.90 37.56
CA ARG A 52 11.63 2.57 37.07
C ARG A 52 10.17 2.53 36.60
N GLU A 53 9.52 3.68 36.40
CA GLU A 53 8.28 3.70 35.65
C GLU A 53 8.61 3.35 34.20
N ARG A 54 7.72 2.58 33.58
CA ARG A 54 7.90 1.93 32.28
C ARG A 54 8.04 3.01 31.20
N HIS A 55 9.24 3.57 31.05
CA HIS A 55 9.52 4.64 30.08
C HIS A 55 9.32 4.08 28.69
N GLU A 56 8.45 4.74 27.93
CA GLU A 56 8.41 4.60 26.48
C GLU A 56 9.82 4.91 25.97
N ARG A 57 10.40 3.97 25.21
CA ARG A 57 11.74 4.18 24.62
C ARG A 57 11.73 5.46 23.81
N GLN A 58 12.77 6.27 23.96
CA GLN A 58 12.88 7.49 23.18
C GLN A 58 13.18 7.11 21.72
N THR A 59 12.37 7.62 20.80
CA THR A 59 12.64 7.56 19.36
C THR A 59 13.57 8.72 19.00
N ASP A 60 14.87 8.54 19.24
CA ASP A 60 15.90 9.43 18.72
C ASP A 60 16.49 8.82 17.45
N GLU A 61 16.00 9.30 16.31
CA GLU A 61 16.40 8.88 14.98
C GLU A 61 17.61 9.67 14.45
N SER A 62 18.27 10.47 15.29
CA SER A 62 19.45 11.21 14.83
C SER A 62 20.57 10.25 14.40
N ALA A 63 21.28 10.64 13.34
CA ALA A 63 22.40 9.86 12.80
C ALA A 63 23.46 9.54 13.87
N ALA A 64 23.75 10.46 14.79
CA ALA A 64 24.70 10.24 15.88
C ALA A 64 24.24 9.15 16.83
N SER A 65 22.99 9.22 17.28
CA SER A 65 22.39 8.23 18.18
C SER A 65 22.32 6.84 17.54
N GLN A 66 21.98 6.74 16.25
CA GLN A 66 21.93 5.46 15.54
C GLN A 66 23.32 4.87 15.27
N VAL A 67 24.34 5.71 15.01
CA VAL A 67 25.74 5.25 14.91
C VAL A 67 26.24 4.70 16.25
N LEU A 68 26.02 5.43 17.34
CA LEU A 68 26.40 4.98 18.67
C LEU A 68 25.63 3.71 19.06
N LEU A 69 24.32 3.64 18.82
CA LEU A 69 23.53 2.45 19.13
C LEU A 69 24.02 1.19 18.38
N ALA A 70 24.47 1.34 17.13
CA ALA A 70 24.97 0.25 16.28
C ALA A 70 26.42 -0.18 16.60
N THR A 71 27.14 0.56 17.45
CA THR A 71 28.58 0.32 17.76
C THR A 71 28.88 0.17 19.23
N CYS A 72 28.05 0.76 20.09
CA CYS A 72 28.27 0.74 21.52
C CYS A 72 28.10 -0.67 22.08
N SER A 73 29.07 -1.06 22.90
CA SER A 73 29.05 -2.30 23.65
C SER A 73 27.91 -2.30 24.66
N ARG A 74 26.93 -3.21 24.53
CA ARG A 74 25.96 -3.46 25.60
C ARG A 74 26.61 -4.31 26.68
N SER A 75 27.41 -3.67 27.53
CA SER A 75 27.92 -4.33 28.72
C SER A 75 26.80 -4.50 29.74
N GLU A 76 26.81 -5.63 30.45
CA GLU A 76 25.92 -5.84 31.59
C GLU A 76 26.22 -4.78 32.66
N TYR A 77 25.31 -3.82 32.84
CA TYR A 77 25.39 -2.93 33.99
C TYR A 77 24.76 -3.62 35.19
N ARG A 78 25.59 -4.02 36.16
CA ARG A 78 25.20 -4.73 37.39
C ARG A 78 24.55 -6.10 37.16
N GLY A 79 25.00 -6.87 36.15
CA GLY A 79 24.56 -8.26 35.94
C GLY A 79 23.12 -8.42 35.46
N GLN A 80 22.54 -7.38 34.85
CA GLN A 80 21.27 -7.46 34.14
C GLN A 80 21.42 -6.90 32.72
N GLU A 81 20.82 -7.59 31.75
CA GLU A 81 20.73 -7.14 30.37
C GLU A 81 19.81 -5.91 30.32
N GLN A 82 20.40 -4.73 30.08
CA GLN A 82 19.64 -3.49 30.01
C GLN A 82 19.13 -3.25 28.59
N GLU A 83 17.86 -2.88 28.48
CA GLU A 83 17.30 -2.43 27.22
C GLU A 83 17.86 -1.03 26.89
N PRO A 84 18.28 -0.78 25.64
CA PRO A 84 18.79 0.52 25.24
C PRO A 84 17.71 1.60 25.42
N LYS A 85 18.14 2.79 25.88
CA LYS A 85 17.27 3.96 26.05
C LYS A 85 16.64 4.42 24.73
N ILE A 86 17.42 4.34 23.65
CA ILE A 86 17.00 4.70 22.29
C ILE A 86 16.53 3.45 21.56
N ALA A 87 15.37 3.54 20.92
CA ALA A 87 14.90 2.46 20.05
C ALA A 87 15.77 2.38 18.79
N ALA A 88 16.26 1.17 18.48
CA ALA A 88 16.85 0.91 17.17
C ALA A 88 15.79 1.11 16.09
N VAL A 89 16.14 1.86 15.05
CA VAL A 89 15.33 1.91 13.83
C VAL A 89 15.27 0.48 13.27
N ARG A 90 14.07 -0.09 13.24
CA ARG A 90 13.86 -1.43 12.69
C ARG A 90 13.83 -1.34 11.18
N PHE A 91 14.38 -2.34 10.51
CA PHE A 91 14.39 -2.35 9.05
C PHE A 91 12.99 -2.26 8.46
N ILE A 92 12.04 -2.94 9.09
CA ILE A 92 10.71 -2.95 8.55
C ILE A 92 10.01 -1.60 8.65
N ASP A 93 10.20 -0.89 9.76
CA ASP A 93 9.59 0.41 9.96
C ASP A 93 10.21 1.41 8.99
N TYR A 94 11.54 1.34 8.81
CA TYR A 94 12.26 2.16 7.84
C TYR A 94 11.86 1.84 6.39
N TYR A 95 11.73 0.57 6.02
CA TYR A 95 11.40 0.14 4.66
C TYR A 95 9.98 0.55 4.25
N ASP A 96 9.01 0.46 5.17
CA ASP A 96 7.64 0.88 4.92
C ASP A 96 7.54 2.39 4.63
N THR A 97 8.37 3.21 5.30
CA THR A 97 8.39 4.68 5.16
C THR A 97 9.52 5.19 4.26
N TYR A 98 10.25 4.31 3.59
CA TYR A 98 11.45 4.66 2.82
C TYR A 98 11.08 5.54 1.61
N ASP A 99 11.50 6.81 1.62
CA ASP A 99 11.52 7.65 0.42
C ASP A 99 12.77 7.29 -0.39
N ASP A 100 12.57 6.52 -1.45
CA ASP A 100 13.64 6.05 -2.30
C ASP A 100 14.26 7.14 -3.19
N ARG A 101 13.78 8.40 -3.10
CA ARG A 101 14.46 9.59 -3.66
C ARG A 101 15.53 10.15 -2.72
N SER A 102 15.35 10.00 -1.42
CA SER A 102 16.22 10.58 -0.39
C SER A 102 16.49 9.56 0.70
N SER A 103 17.49 8.72 0.47
CA SER A 103 17.96 7.79 1.49
C SER A 103 18.99 8.45 2.39
N ASP A 104 18.88 8.23 3.69
CA ASP A 104 19.95 8.53 4.64
C ASP A 104 20.89 7.32 4.70
N PRO A 105 22.13 7.42 4.18
CA PRO A 105 23.09 6.32 4.19
C PRO A 105 23.39 5.79 5.60
N ILE A 106 23.35 6.67 6.62
CA ILE A 106 23.63 6.30 8.01
C ILE A 106 22.49 5.47 8.56
N LEU A 107 21.25 5.91 8.39
CA LEU A 107 20.09 5.16 8.90
C LEU A 107 19.96 3.80 8.21
N LEU A 108 20.17 3.74 6.90
CA LEU A 108 20.21 2.47 6.17
C LEU A 108 21.29 1.52 6.69
N ALA A 109 22.51 2.01 6.88
CA ALA A 109 23.61 1.22 7.40
C ALA A 109 23.36 0.75 8.84
N ALA A 110 22.90 1.63 9.72
CA ALA A 110 22.59 1.33 11.12
C ALA A 110 21.51 0.26 11.22
N THR A 111 20.46 0.39 10.40
CA THR A 111 19.37 -0.57 10.29
C THR A 111 19.88 -1.96 9.89
N ALA A 112 20.74 -2.06 8.87
CA ALA A 112 21.31 -3.34 8.46
C ALA A 112 22.22 -3.95 9.53
N ILE A 113 23.03 -3.14 10.22
CA ILE A 113 23.85 -3.60 11.35
C ILE A 113 22.96 -4.18 12.46
N ASN A 114 21.91 -3.45 12.86
CA ASN A 114 21.00 -3.86 13.92
C ASN A 114 20.26 -5.17 13.58
N GLU A 115 19.79 -5.33 12.34
CA GLU A 115 19.15 -6.58 11.89
C GLU A 115 20.15 -7.74 11.83
N HIS A 116 21.38 -7.50 11.35
CA HIS A 116 22.42 -8.52 11.30
C HIS A 116 22.70 -9.08 12.71
N TYR A 117 22.88 -8.22 13.71
CA TYR A 117 23.11 -8.67 15.09
C TYR A 117 21.87 -9.30 15.73
N SER A 118 20.67 -8.81 15.41
CA SER A 118 19.42 -9.41 15.90
C SER A 118 19.27 -10.87 15.42
N LEU A 119 19.59 -11.15 14.16
CA LEU A 119 19.54 -12.50 13.59
C LEU A 119 20.55 -13.46 14.24
N HIS A 120 21.71 -12.96 14.64
CA HIS A 120 22.76 -13.75 15.30
C HIS A 120 22.59 -13.84 16.83
N GLY A 121 21.71 -13.01 17.40
CA GLY A 121 21.34 -12.94 18.81
C GLY A 121 20.28 -13.94 19.26
N GLY A 122 19.78 -14.83 18.41
CA GLY A 122 18.74 -15.81 18.79
C GLY A 122 17.36 -15.20 19.12
N GLY A 123 17.22 -13.87 19.03
CA GLY A 123 15.95 -13.16 19.06
C GLY A 123 15.30 -13.25 17.68
N GLY A 124 14.33 -14.16 17.53
CA GLY A 124 13.66 -14.42 16.27
C GLY A 124 13.09 -13.16 15.64
N VAL A 125 13.60 -12.78 14.47
CA VAL A 125 12.98 -11.74 13.65
C VAL A 125 11.64 -12.29 13.14
N HIS A 126 10.56 -11.60 13.45
CA HIS A 126 9.18 -11.96 13.08
C HIS A 126 8.83 -11.64 11.61
N MET A 127 9.82 -11.37 10.76
CA MET A 127 9.63 -11.37 9.30
C MET A 127 9.88 -12.80 8.82
N GLY A 128 8.87 -13.44 8.24
CA GLY A 128 8.95 -14.83 7.82
C GLY A 128 10.15 -15.11 6.91
N GLY A 129 11.19 -15.74 7.46
CA GLY A 129 12.29 -16.33 6.70
C GLY A 129 13.02 -15.40 5.72
N ARG A 130 13.44 -15.99 4.59
CA ARG A 130 14.41 -15.49 3.57
C ARG A 130 14.09 -14.12 2.96
N THR A 131 12.93 -13.52 3.25
CA THR A 131 12.49 -12.22 2.71
C THR A 131 13.31 -11.05 3.24
N ALA A 132 13.58 -11.01 4.56
CA ALA A 132 14.28 -9.87 5.17
C ALA A 132 15.73 -9.69 4.66
N PRO A 133 16.57 -10.73 4.56
CA PRO A 133 17.91 -10.60 3.98
C PRO A 133 17.90 -10.03 2.55
N ALA A 134 16.91 -10.40 1.74
CA ALA A 134 16.81 -9.95 0.36
C ALA A 134 16.44 -8.47 0.23
N LEU A 135 15.48 -8.01 1.04
CA LEU A 135 15.12 -6.59 1.08
C LEU A 135 16.24 -5.73 1.67
N ILE A 136 16.94 -6.21 2.71
CA ILE A 136 18.08 -5.47 3.27
C ILE A 136 19.19 -5.34 2.21
N ALA A 137 19.55 -6.44 1.54
CA ALA A 137 20.55 -6.43 0.48
C ALA A 137 20.18 -5.51 -0.70
N LEU A 138 18.89 -5.38 -1.02
CA LEU A 138 18.40 -4.42 -2.01
C LEU A 138 18.72 -2.97 -1.61
N LEU A 139 18.43 -2.58 -0.37
CA LEU A 139 18.60 -1.20 0.08
C LEU A 139 20.07 -0.84 0.35
N VAL A 140 20.85 -1.75 0.95
CA VAL A 140 22.26 -1.46 1.31
C VAL A 140 23.25 -1.85 0.21
N GLY A 141 22.82 -2.61 -0.79
CA GLY A 141 23.64 -2.99 -1.94
C GLY A 141 24.31 -1.79 -2.63
N PRO A 142 23.55 -0.74 -2.98
CA PRO A 142 24.08 0.47 -3.60
C PRO A 142 25.02 1.31 -2.71
N LEU A 143 24.95 1.17 -1.39
CA LEU A 143 25.77 1.96 -0.46
C LEU A 143 27.21 1.47 -0.43
N ASP A 144 28.16 2.29 -0.87
CA ASP A 144 29.59 1.98 -0.76
C ASP A 144 30.26 2.65 0.45
N ASP A 145 31.47 2.18 0.77
CA ASP A 145 32.27 2.70 1.88
C ASP A 145 32.56 4.20 1.75
N SER A 146 32.69 4.72 0.52
CA SER A 146 33.01 6.14 0.27
C SER A 146 31.81 7.03 0.59
N GLN A 147 30.62 6.64 0.13
CA GLN A 147 29.35 7.30 0.44
C GLN A 147 29.10 7.32 1.95
N LEU A 148 29.30 6.17 2.61
CA LEU A 148 29.07 6.07 4.04
C LEU A 148 30.09 6.85 4.85
N THR A 149 31.38 6.82 4.46
CA THR A 149 32.44 7.63 5.09
C THR A 149 32.15 9.12 4.95
N LYS A 150 31.72 9.56 3.75
CA LYS A 150 31.34 10.96 3.51
C LYS A 150 30.15 11.38 4.37
N ALA A 151 29.14 10.53 4.51
CA ALA A 151 27.99 10.78 5.37
C ALA A 151 28.40 10.83 6.86
N LEU A 152 29.28 9.93 7.32
CA LEU A 152 29.77 9.92 8.69
C LEU A 152 30.63 11.13 9.05
N ALA A 153 31.23 11.81 8.06
CA ALA A 153 32.06 12.98 8.31
C ALA A 153 31.28 14.13 8.98
N SER A 154 29.99 14.29 8.65
CA SER A 154 29.11 15.30 9.24
C SER A 154 28.44 14.88 10.56
N VAL A 155 28.56 13.61 10.95
CA VAL A 155 27.98 13.08 12.19
C VAL A 155 28.91 13.36 13.37
N GLN A 156 28.38 13.96 14.43
CA GLN A 156 29.13 14.31 15.64
C GLN A 156 29.30 13.08 16.54
N VAL A 157 30.19 12.17 16.14
CA VAL A 157 30.59 11.00 16.94
C VAL A 157 32.12 10.85 16.97
N PRO A 158 32.67 10.21 18.03
CA PRO A 158 34.11 9.91 18.13
C PRO A 158 34.63 9.10 16.92
N GLU A 159 35.89 9.32 16.54
CA GLU A 159 36.48 8.64 15.37
C GLU A 159 36.44 7.11 15.49
N ASP A 160 36.76 6.59 16.68
CA ASP A 160 36.72 5.16 16.95
C ASP A 160 35.31 4.56 16.76
N ALA A 161 34.27 5.32 17.11
CA ALA A 161 32.88 4.92 16.87
C ALA A 161 32.55 4.87 15.38
N ARG A 162 33.06 5.82 14.57
CA ARG A 162 32.89 5.79 13.11
C ARG A 162 33.57 4.57 12.49
N GLN A 163 34.79 4.26 12.92
CA GLN A 163 35.53 3.10 12.42
C GLN A 163 34.87 1.78 12.79
N ALA A 164 34.36 1.67 14.03
CA ALA A 164 33.55 0.54 14.46
C ALA A 164 32.29 0.40 13.58
N PHE A 165 31.59 1.51 13.32
CA PHE A 165 30.36 1.52 12.51
C PHE A 165 30.61 1.03 11.07
N LEU A 166 31.66 1.55 10.42
CA LEU A 166 32.05 1.11 9.08
C LEU A 166 32.40 -0.39 9.05
N THR A 167 33.09 -0.88 10.06
CA THR A 167 33.44 -2.31 10.17
C THR A 167 32.20 -3.18 10.31
N ASN A 168 31.29 -2.83 11.22
CA ASN A 168 30.02 -3.53 11.44
C ASN A 168 29.16 -3.50 10.17
N PHE A 169 29.12 -2.38 9.46
CA PHE A 169 28.39 -2.26 8.20
C PHE A 169 28.92 -3.22 7.13
N ARG A 170 30.24 -3.32 6.95
CA ARG A 170 30.84 -4.25 5.98
C ARG A 170 30.48 -5.70 6.28
N GLU A 171 30.54 -6.08 7.55
CA GLU A 171 30.16 -7.42 8.00
C GLU A 171 28.69 -7.70 7.68
N ALA A 172 27.78 -6.79 8.09
CA ALA A 172 26.36 -6.91 7.81
C ALA A 172 26.06 -6.98 6.30
N LYS A 173 26.67 -6.10 5.50
CA LYS A 173 26.52 -6.09 4.04
C LYS A 173 27.00 -7.39 3.41
N SER A 174 28.16 -7.91 3.85
CA SER A 174 28.70 -9.19 3.38
C SER A 174 27.76 -10.35 3.70
N TYR A 175 27.23 -10.39 4.93
CA TYR A 175 26.26 -11.40 5.35
C TYR A 175 24.99 -11.39 4.47
N PHE A 176 24.32 -10.24 4.33
CA PHE A 176 23.09 -10.18 3.52
C PHE A 176 23.35 -10.46 2.04
N THR A 177 24.53 -10.06 1.52
CA THR A 177 24.94 -10.42 0.16
C THR A 177 25.15 -11.93 0.02
N HIS A 178 25.75 -12.58 1.02
CA HIS A 178 25.92 -14.03 1.02
C HIS A 178 24.57 -14.74 1.04
N GLU A 179 23.68 -14.41 1.98
CA GLU A 179 22.35 -15.02 2.12
C GLU A 179 21.52 -14.88 0.84
N THR A 180 21.57 -13.71 0.19
CA THR A 180 20.86 -13.49 -1.08
C THR A 180 21.45 -14.28 -2.24
N ASN A 181 22.76 -14.51 -2.25
CA ASN A 181 23.42 -15.34 -3.26
C ASN A 181 23.13 -16.84 -3.09
N GLN A 182 22.69 -17.28 -1.90
CA GLN A 182 22.23 -18.66 -1.68
C GLN A 182 20.81 -18.91 -2.24
N LEU A 183 20.09 -17.87 -2.65
CA LEU A 183 18.78 -18.01 -3.27
C LEU A 183 18.92 -18.42 -4.73
N GLU A 184 18.11 -19.39 -5.16
CA GLU A 184 18.09 -19.91 -6.53
C GLU A 184 16.66 -19.98 -7.08
N GLY A 185 16.55 -20.09 -8.41
CA GLY A 185 15.30 -20.30 -9.13
C GLY A 185 14.19 -19.30 -8.77
N ALA A 186 12.97 -19.82 -8.64
CA ALA A 186 11.78 -19.04 -8.30
C ALA A 186 11.87 -18.25 -6.97
N TYR A 187 12.67 -18.69 -5.98
CA TYR A 187 12.88 -17.92 -4.75
C TYR A 187 13.71 -16.66 -5.00
N LYS A 188 14.79 -16.78 -5.79
CA LYS A 188 15.61 -15.63 -6.18
C LYS A 188 14.82 -14.65 -7.04
N GLU A 189 14.04 -15.17 -7.99
CA GLU A 189 13.16 -14.35 -8.83
C GLU A 189 12.22 -13.50 -7.97
N LEU A 190 11.54 -14.13 -7.00
CA LEU A 190 10.57 -13.47 -6.13
C LEU A 190 11.21 -12.48 -5.14
N LEU A 191 12.27 -12.89 -4.44
CA LEU A 191 12.78 -12.14 -3.29
C LEU A 191 13.90 -11.17 -3.66
N VAL A 192 14.58 -11.37 -4.78
CA VAL A 192 15.74 -10.55 -5.19
C VAL A 192 15.49 -9.84 -6.51
N ASP A 193 15.13 -10.58 -7.55
CA ASP A 193 15.08 -10.02 -8.90
C ASP A 193 13.89 -9.07 -9.08
N VAL A 194 12.70 -9.43 -8.58
CA VAL A 194 11.52 -8.54 -8.59
C VAL A 194 11.79 -7.23 -7.85
N PRO A 195 12.25 -7.22 -6.58
CA PRO A 195 12.54 -5.97 -5.90
C PRO A 195 13.59 -5.11 -6.60
N LYS A 196 14.65 -5.72 -7.17
CA LYS A 196 15.66 -5.00 -7.96
C LYS A 196 15.08 -4.35 -9.21
N GLN A 197 14.20 -5.05 -9.93
CA GLN A 197 13.52 -4.50 -11.10
C GLN A 197 12.61 -3.32 -10.73
N VAL A 198 11.89 -3.43 -9.61
CA VAL A 198 11.03 -2.35 -9.10
C VAL A 198 11.88 -1.12 -8.77
N GLN A 199 12.95 -1.28 -7.98
CA GLN A 199 13.84 -0.18 -7.60
C GLN A 199 14.49 0.48 -8.83
N ALA A 200 15.02 -0.31 -9.76
CA ALA A 200 15.64 0.22 -10.98
C ALA A 200 14.66 1.03 -11.84
N ARG A 201 13.43 0.53 -12.01
CA ARG A 201 12.38 1.26 -12.73
C ARG A 201 12.03 2.57 -12.04
N ARG A 202 11.86 2.56 -10.71
CA ARG A 202 11.54 3.78 -9.94
C ARG A 202 12.65 4.82 -10.06
N GLN A 203 13.91 4.41 -9.99
CA GLN A 203 15.05 5.29 -10.22
C GLN A 203 14.98 5.98 -11.59
N THR A 204 14.69 5.22 -12.66
CA THR A 204 14.49 5.81 -14.00
C THR A 204 13.30 6.77 -14.05
N GLN A 205 12.21 6.47 -13.32
CA GLN A 205 11.05 7.38 -13.24
C GLN A 205 11.39 8.67 -12.47
N PHE A 206 12.14 8.59 -11.37
CA PHE A 206 12.59 9.77 -10.65
C PHE A 206 13.47 10.67 -11.50
N GLU A 207 14.42 10.08 -12.23
CA GLU A 207 15.27 10.82 -13.16
C GLU A 207 14.45 11.48 -14.28
N ALA A 208 13.49 10.75 -14.87
CA ALA A 208 12.61 11.28 -15.89
C ALA A 208 11.66 12.39 -15.39
N GLN A 209 11.32 12.37 -14.10
CA GLN A 209 10.39 13.30 -13.47
C GLN A 209 11.08 14.34 -12.56
N ALA A 210 12.41 14.48 -12.64
CA ALA A 210 13.19 15.27 -11.70
C ALA A 210 12.67 16.73 -11.55
N ASP A 211 12.36 17.40 -12.66
CA ASP A 211 11.83 18.77 -12.66
C ASP A 211 10.44 18.87 -12.01
N ASN A 212 9.59 17.85 -12.24
CA ASN A 212 8.25 17.81 -11.65
C ASN A 212 8.31 17.52 -10.14
N TRP A 213 9.26 16.67 -9.70
CA TRP A 213 9.56 16.48 -8.28
C TRP A 213 10.08 17.75 -7.62
N ALA A 214 11.04 18.44 -8.23
CA ALA A 214 11.54 19.72 -7.71
C ALA A 214 10.42 20.77 -7.60
N THR A 215 9.47 20.76 -8.54
CA THR A 215 8.27 21.60 -8.48
C THR A 215 7.40 21.23 -7.28
N LEU A 216 7.13 19.95 -7.04
CA LEU A 216 6.38 19.50 -5.87
C LEU A 216 7.09 19.86 -4.56
N ASP A 217 8.40 19.66 -4.49
CA ASP A 217 9.21 19.98 -3.30
C ASP A 217 9.17 21.49 -3.01
N SER A 218 9.09 22.35 -4.03
CA SER A 218 8.89 23.80 -3.85
C SER A 218 7.55 24.17 -3.20
N TYR A 219 6.57 23.26 -3.20
CA TYR A 219 5.29 23.43 -2.53
C TYR A 219 5.29 22.88 -1.10
N ALA A 220 6.38 22.28 -0.61
CA ALA A 220 6.41 21.60 0.69
C ALA A 220 5.95 22.47 1.86
N ASP A 221 6.42 23.72 1.93
CA ASP A 221 6.02 24.63 3.02
C ASP A 221 4.55 25.04 2.89
N ARG A 222 4.06 25.31 1.67
CA ARG A 222 2.63 25.57 1.43
C ARG A 222 1.75 24.38 1.79
N ILE A 223 2.20 23.16 1.50
CA ILE A 223 1.50 21.91 1.89
C ILE A 223 1.43 21.81 3.42
N LYS A 224 2.53 22.07 4.13
CA LYS A 224 2.57 22.04 5.60
C LYS A 224 1.70 23.13 6.23
N GLU A 225 1.75 24.35 5.70
CA GLU A 225 0.89 25.46 6.12
C GLU A 225 -0.58 25.14 5.87
N ALA A 226 -0.92 24.64 4.68
CA ALA A 226 -2.27 24.23 4.34
C ALA A 226 -2.79 23.16 5.29
N ALA A 227 -1.98 22.13 5.60
CA ALA A 227 -2.32 21.06 6.55
C ALA A 227 -2.56 21.58 7.98
N SER A 228 -1.96 22.71 8.34
CA SER A 228 -2.13 23.36 9.64
C SER A 228 -3.30 24.36 9.67
N SER A 229 -3.82 24.73 8.50
CA SER A 229 -4.91 25.69 8.33
C SER A 229 -6.24 24.99 8.01
N GLN A 230 -7.35 25.47 8.57
CA GLN A 230 -8.68 25.00 8.16
C GLN A 230 -9.06 25.65 6.82
N GLY A 231 -9.56 24.84 5.87
CA GLY A 231 -10.11 25.32 4.59
C GLY A 231 -9.33 24.94 3.33
N GLY A 232 -8.10 24.42 3.46
CA GLY A 232 -7.22 24.11 2.32
C GLY A 232 -6.71 25.35 1.59
N ASP A 233 -5.79 25.18 0.63
CA ASP A 233 -5.31 26.26 -0.25
C ASP A 233 -5.81 26.00 -1.69
N PRO A 234 -6.82 26.76 -2.18
CA PRO A 234 -7.35 26.61 -3.54
C PRO A 234 -6.30 26.83 -4.64
N GLY A 235 -5.34 27.73 -4.40
CA GLY A 235 -4.23 27.98 -5.32
C GLY A 235 -3.30 26.77 -5.39
N LEU A 236 -2.93 26.21 -4.23
CA LEU A 236 -2.11 25.00 -4.14
C LEU A 236 -2.80 23.80 -4.78
N LEU A 237 -4.10 23.61 -4.50
CA LEU A 237 -4.89 22.56 -5.12
C LEU A 237 -4.84 22.66 -6.65
N GLN A 238 -4.97 23.86 -7.22
CA GLN A 238 -4.87 24.07 -8.65
C GLN A 238 -3.45 23.79 -9.18
N ASP A 239 -2.40 24.22 -8.47
CA ASP A 239 -1.00 23.98 -8.83
C ASP A 239 -0.67 22.48 -8.85
N LEU A 240 -1.12 21.74 -7.83
CA LEU A 240 -0.97 20.28 -7.74
C LEU A 240 -1.72 19.56 -8.88
N ARG A 241 -2.93 20.02 -9.21
CA ARG A 241 -3.73 19.52 -10.33
C ARG A 241 -3.02 19.70 -11.67
N VAL A 242 -2.43 20.88 -11.91
CA VAL A 242 -1.64 21.17 -13.12
C VAL A 242 -0.39 20.30 -13.17
N LEU A 243 0.32 20.15 -12.05
CA LEU A 243 1.50 19.29 -11.99
C LEU A 243 1.15 17.82 -12.28
N ARG A 244 0.04 17.32 -11.74
CA ARG A 244 -0.44 15.95 -12.03
C ARG A 244 -0.75 15.76 -13.52
N ALA A 245 -1.35 16.76 -14.18
CA ALA A 245 -1.60 16.71 -15.61
C ALA A 245 -0.31 16.55 -16.42
N LYS A 246 0.77 17.27 -16.05
CA LYS A 246 2.09 17.14 -16.69
C LYS A 246 2.69 15.74 -16.52
N VAL A 247 2.47 15.10 -15.36
CA VAL A 247 2.91 13.71 -15.13
C VAL A 247 2.15 12.73 -16.03
N VAL A 248 0.82 12.91 -16.18
CA VAL A 248 0.01 12.07 -17.09
C VAL A 248 0.51 12.21 -18.54
N GLU A 249 0.82 13.44 -18.97
CA GLU A 249 1.30 13.72 -20.32
C GLU A 249 2.70 13.13 -20.59
N SER A 250 3.62 13.29 -19.64
CA SER A 250 5.02 12.86 -19.79
C SER A 250 5.19 11.34 -19.64
N SER A 251 4.50 10.70 -18.69
CA SER A 251 4.62 9.26 -18.41
C SER A 251 3.69 8.38 -19.26
N LYS A 252 2.86 8.99 -20.12
CA LYS A 252 1.96 8.31 -21.07
C LYS A 252 1.16 7.17 -20.44
N ASP A 253 1.25 5.94 -20.93
CA ASP A 253 0.46 4.80 -20.43
C ASP A 253 0.92 4.26 -19.08
N ASP A 254 2.12 4.65 -18.63
CA ASP A 254 2.75 4.19 -17.39
C ASP A 254 2.68 5.25 -16.27
N TYR A 255 2.01 6.39 -16.49
CA TYR A 255 1.78 7.43 -15.46
C TYR A 255 1.20 6.88 -14.15
N ILE A 256 0.45 5.80 -14.28
CA ILE A 256 -0.16 5.08 -13.18
C ILE A 256 0.87 4.45 -12.24
N LYS A 257 2.00 4.00 -12.79
CA LYS A 257 3.09 3.41 -12.00
C LYS A 257 4.09 4.46 -11.58
N ASP A 258 3.81 5.74 -11.86
CA ASP A 258 4.69 6.83 -11.52
C ASP A 258 4.49 7.19 -10.04
N PRO A 259 5.54 7.11 -9.20
CA PRO A 259 5.42 7.45 -7.78
C PRO A 259 4.96 8.89 -7.56
N LEU A 260 5.31 9.81 -8.47
CA LEU A 260 4.89 11.21 -8.39
C LEU A 260 3.37 11.35 -8.57
N PHE A 261 2.77 10.53 -9.43
CA PHE A 261 1.32 10.55 -9.61
C PHE A 261 0.58 10.13 -8.32
N ALA A 262 1.07 9.08 -7.65
CA ALA A 262 0.52 8.62 -6.38
C ALA A 262 0.65 9.73 -5.30
N ARG A 263 1.84 10.33 -5.19
CA ARG A 263 2.09 11.42 -4.25
C ARG A 263 1.18 12.63 -4.50
N LEU A 264 1.09 13.09 -5.74
CA LEU A 264 0.21 14.23 -6.10
C LEU A 264 -1.25 13.93 -5.81
N THR A 265 -1.71 12.70 -6.04
CA THR A 265 -3.09 12.30 -5.74
C THR A 265 -3.37 12.35 -4.23
N ARG A 266 -2.40 11.95 -3.39
CA ARG A 266 -2.49 12.08 -1.93
C ARG A 266 -2.53 13.54 -1.47
N GLU A 267 -1.68 14.40 -2.02
CA GLU A 267 -1.66 15.83 -1.66
C GLU A 267 -2.95 16.54 -2.10
N ILE A 268 -3.46 16.23 -3.30
CA ILE A 268 -4.74 16.72 -3.79
C ILE A 268 -5.90 16.25 -2.88
N ALA A 269 -5.89 14.97 -2.49
CA ALA A 269 -6.90 14.43 -1.58
C ALA A 269 -6.89 15.14 -0.21
N LEU A 270 -5.71 15.43 0.34
CA LEU A 270 -5.56 16.21 1.57
C LEU A 270 -6.19 17.60 1.42
N GLN A 271 -5.90 18.31 0.32
CA GLN A 271 -6.49 19.63 0.07
C GLN A 271 -8.02 19.58 0.00
N TYR A 272 -8.62 18.58 -0.66
CA TYR A 272 -10.08 18.42 -0.66
C TYR A 272 -10.66 18.12 0.72
N ALA A 273 -9.97 17.32 1.53
CA ALA A 273 -10.39 17.03 2.89
C ALA A 273 -10.39 18.29 3.77
N LEU A 274 -9.32 19.09 3.68
CA LEU A 274 -9.21 20.37 4.39
C LEU A 274 -10.26 21.38 3.94
N ALA A 275 -10.62 21.37 2.65
CA ALA A 275 -11.69 22.18 2.08
C ALA A 275 -13.11 21.64 2.31
N GLN A 276 -13.26 20.54 3.06
CA GLN A 276 -14.55 19.88 3.33
C GLN A 276 -15.29 19.37 2.07
N ASP A 277 -14.58 19.16 0.95
CA ASP A 277 -15.14 18.60 -0.29
C ASP A 277 -15.10 17.07 -0.27
N ALA A 278 -16.08 16.48 0.42
CA ALA A 278 -16.23 15.03 0.54
C ALA A 278 -16.38 14.31 -0.82
N ALA A 279 -17.02 14.95 -1.82
CA ALA A 279 -17.25 14.34 -3.12
C ALA A 279 -15.95 14.23 -3.92
N SER A 280 -15.14 15.30 -3.93
CA SER A 280 -13.83 15.29 -4.59
C SER A 280 -12.84 14.39 -3.86
N LEU A 281 -12.81 14.40 -2.52
CA LEU A 281 -12.00 13.46 -1.75
C LEU A 281 -12.33 12.00 -2.11
N ALA A 282 -13.62 11.65 -2.13
CA ALA A 282 -14.04 10.29 -2.48
C ALA A 282 -13.67 9.92 -3.93
N ALA A 283 -13.72 10.88 -4.86
CA ALA A 283 -13.24 10.67 -6.22
C ALA A 283 -11.73 10.39 -6.28
N GLU A 284 -10.91 11.14 -5.53
CA GLU A 284 -9.46 10.90 -5.47
C GLU A 284 -9.10 9.57 -4.79
N ARG A 285 -9.83 9.17 -3.74
CA ARG A 285 -9.69 7.83 -3.16
C ARG A 285 -9.94 6.73 -4.20
N ARG A 286 -10.91 6.92 -5.10
CA ARG A 286 -11.20 5.95 -6.18
C ARG A 286 -10.10 5.91 -7.23
N VAL A 287 -9.53 7.05 -7.56
CA VAL A 287 -8.33 7.10 -8.41
C VAL A 287 -7.24 6.26 -7.73
N PHE A 288 -6.91 6.55 -6.47
CA PHE A 288 -5.82 5.89 -5.75
C PHE A 288 -6.02 4.40 -5.43
N ARG A 289 -7.23 3.97 -5.08
CA ARG A 289 -7.51 2.55 -4.82
C ARG A 289 -7.74 1.75 -6.09
N ARG A 290 -8.03 2.42 -7.20
CA ARG A 290 -8.36 1.79 -8.48
C ARG A 290 -9.50 0.79 -8.35
N ASP A 291 -10.45 1.08 -7.43
CA ASP A 291 -11.57 0.25 -6.94
C ASP A 291 -12.46 -0.37 -8.04
N PHE A 292 -12.19 -0.09 -9.31
CA PHE A 292 -13.00 -0.49 -10.44
C PHE A 292 -12.27 -1.28 -11.53
N ARG A 293 -11.01 -1.69 -11.30
CA ARG A 293 -10.23 -2.49 -12.27
C ARG A 293 -9.73 -3.83 -11.75
N ASN A 294 -10.06 -4.23 -10.51
CA ASN A 294 -9.35 -5.33 -9.82
C ASN A 294 -7.82 -5.16 -9.92
N GLN A 295 -7.36 -3.90 -10.00
CA GLN A 295 -5.95 -3.55 -10.14
C GLN A 295 -5.41 -3.23 -8.75
N GLU A 296 -4.15 -3.59 -8.54
CA GLU A 296 -3.40 -3.27 -7.33
C GLU A 296 -3.44 -1.75 -7.09
N PRO A 297 -3.63 -1.29 -5.84
CA PRO A 297 -3.64 0.14 -5.52
C PRO A 297 -2.28 0.78 -5.85
N PHE A 298 -2.26 2.10 -5.95
CA PHE A 298 -1.04 2.85 -6.28
C PHE A 298 0.03 2.65 -5.21
N PRO A 299 1.22 2.14 -5.54
CA PRO A 299 2.29 2.07 -4.58
C PRO A 299 3.06 3.39 -4.55
N GLU A 300 2.75 4.26 -3.57
CA GLU A 300 3.56 5.46 -3.29
C GLU A 300 4.98 5.04 -2.88
N THR A 301 5.10 4.01 -2.04
CA THR A 301 6.36 3.55 -1.46
C THR A 301 6.97 2.39 -2.25
N LEU A 302 8.29 2.27 -2.17
CA LEU A 302 9.03 1.12 -2.69
C LEU A 302 8.48 -0.20 -2.12
N ALA A 303 8.19 -0.24 -0.81
CA ALA A 303 7.65 -1.41 -0.13
C ALA A 303 6.33 -1.91 -0.73
N ALA A 304 5.39 -0.98 -0.97
CA ALA A 304 4.12 -1.32 -1.59
C ALA A 304 4.30 -1.86 -3.01
N GLU A 305 5.16 -1.24 -3.81
CA GLU A 305 5.34 -1.65 -5.20
C GLU A 305 6.01 -3.01 -5.31
N VAL A 306 7.00 -3.26 -4.46
CA VAL A 306 7.64 -4.58 -4.33
C VAL A 306 6.62 -5.63 -3.89
N TYR A 307 5.82 -5.35 -2.87
CA TYR A 307 4.79 -6.28 -2.39
C TYR A 307 3.82 -6.69 -3.50
N TYR A 308 3.30 -5.72 -4.25
CA TYR A 308 2.35 -6.00 -5.33
C TYR A 308 2.99 -6.76 -6.49
N ALA A 309 4.22 -6.39 -6.89
CA ALA A 309 4.96 -7.14 -7.90
C ALA A 309 5.23 -8.59 -7.46
N GLN A 310 5.58 -8.80 -6.19
CA GLN A 310 5.75 -10.13 -5.60
C GLN A 310 4.44 -10.91 -5.54
N LEU A 311 3.32 -10.26 -5.17
CA LEU A 311 2.01 -10.88 -5.11
C LEU A 311 1.53 -11.33 -6.50
N SER A 312 1.74 -10.51 -7.53
CA SER A 312 1.47 -10.89 -8.92
C SER A 312 2.24 -12.14 -9.31
N LEU A 313 3.55 -12.19 -9.02
CA LEU A 313 4.39 -13.35 -9.32
C LEU A 313 3.98 -14.60 -8.52
N LEU A 314 3.62 -14.45 -7.24
CA LEU A 314 3.09 -15.56 -6.43
C LEU A 314 1.81 -16.14 -7.01
N ASN A 315 0.92 -15.31 -7.57
CA ASN A 315 -0.28 -15.79 -8.23
C ASN A 315 0.04 -16.60 -9.49
N GLU A 316 1.11 -16.24 -10.21
CA GLU A 316 1.61 -17.05 -11.32
C GLU A 316 2.19 -18.39 -10.84
N PHE A 317 2.98 -18.41 -9.76
CA PHE A 317 3.46 -19.66 -9.16
C PHE A 317 2.33 -20.56 -8.67
N ARG A 318 1.28 -19.99 -8.07
CA ARG A 318 0.07 -20.74 -7.69
C ARG A 318 -0.65 -21.34 -8.89
N SER A 319 -0.79 -20.56 -9.98
CA SER A 319 -1.37 -21.05 -11.22
C SER A 319 -0.56 -22.21 -11.81
N ALA A 320 0.77 -22.09 -11.80
CA ALA A 320 1.68 -23.15 -12.24
C ALA A 320 1.58 -24.40 -11.36
N LYS A 321 1.55 -24.25 -10.04
CA LYS A 321 1.35 -25.36 -9.09
C LYS A 321 0.02 -26.07 -9.31
N GLU A 322 -1.06 -25.33 -9.55
CA GLU A 322 -2.38 -25.91 -9.83
C GLU A 322 -2.41 -26.64 -11.18
N LYS A 323 -1.76 -26.09 -12.22
CA LYS A 323 -1.59 -26.79 -13.51
C LYS A 323 -0.79 -28.07 -13.36
N PHE A 324 0.31 -28.04 -12.58
CA PHE A 324 1.10 -29.21 -12.25
C PHE A 324 0.25 -30.28 -11.55
N ARG A 325 -0.50 -29.88 -10.50
CA ARG A 325 -1.38 -30.79 -9.76
C ARG A 325 -2.43 -31.44 -10.67
N LYS A 326 -3.13 -30.66 -11.49
CA LYS A 326 -4.10 -31.18 -12.48
C LYS A 326 -3.45 -32.13 -13.49
N ALA A 327 -2.22 -31.85 -13.92
CA ALA A 327 -1.47 -32.73 -14.82
C ALA A 327 -1.11 -34.07 -14.14
N LYS A 328 -0.69 -34.05 -12.87
CA LYS A 328 -0.44 -35.24 -12.06
C LYS A 328 -1.71 -36.06 -11.81
N ASP A 329 -2.82 -35.40 -11.46
CA ASP A 329 -4.12 -36.04 -11.25
C ASP A 329 -4.64 -36.70 -12.54
N ALA A 330 -4.23 -36.19 -13.72
CA ALA A 330 -4.50 -36.79 -15.02
C ALA A 330 -3.55 -37.95 -15.40
N GLY A 331 -2.65 -38.37 -14.51
CA GLY A 331 -1.75 -39.50 -14.71
C GLY A 331 -0.46 -39.19 -15.47
N LEU A 332 -0.11 -37.92 -15.64
CA LEU A 332 1.15 -37.54 -16.31
C LEU A 332 2.37 -37.75 -15.40
N ASP A 333 3.49 -38.13 -16.01
CA ASP A 333 4.78 -38.18 -15.34
C ASP A 333 5.25 -36.78 -14.91
N ASP A 334 6.22 -36.72 -14.00
CA ASP A 334 6.68 -35.47 -13.41
C ASP A 334 7.29 -34.50 -14.42
N ALA A 335 8.03 -34.99 -15.41
CA ALA A 335 8.67 -34.13 -16.41
C ALA A 335 7.61 -33.49 -17.30
N THR A 336 6.64 -34.28 -17.78
CA THR A 336 5.51 -33.79 -18.58
C THR A 336 4.60 -32.86 -17.76
N ALA A 337 4.35 -33.17 -16.49
CA ALA A 337 3.54 -32.32 -15.61
C ALA A 337 4.24 -30.98 -15.33
N LYS A 338 5.56 -30.96 -15.11
CA LYS A 338 6.37 -29.73 -14.97
C LYS A 338 6.34 -28.92 -16.27
N ALA A 339 6.49 -29.56 -17.42
CA ALA A 339 6.38 -28.89 -18.71
C ALA A 339 4.99 -28.24 -18.89
N ARG A 340 3.91 -28.92 -18.46
CA ARG A 340 2.54 -28.37 -18.48
C ARG A 340 2.30 -27.22 -17.50
N ALA A 341 3.02 -27.19 -16.38
CA ALA A 341 2.96 -26.07 -15.44
C ALA A 341 3.43 -24.76 -16.12
N GLY A 342 4.37 -24.87 -17.05
CA GLY A 342 4.87 -23.78 -17.89
C GLY A 342 5.90 -22.88 -17.19
N ARG A 343 6.13 -23.06 -15.90
CA ARG A 343 7.20 -22.42 -15.11
C ARG A 343 7.47 -23.21 -13.82
N GLU A 344 8.60 -22.92 -13.20
CA GLU A 344 8.88 -23.35 -11.82
C GLU A 344 7.89 -22.70 -10.85
N PHE A 345 7.58 -23.37 -9.75
CA PHE A 345 6.70 -22.88 -8.69
C PHE A 345 7.27 -23.23 -7.31
N ILE A 346 6.87 -22.45 -6.31
CA ILE A 346 7.32 -22.60 -4.93
C ILE A 346 6.13 -22.72 -3.98
N ASP A 347 6.37 -23.35 -2.85
CA ASP A 347 5.42 -23.39 -1.73
C ASP A 347 5.64 -22.17 -0.82
N PHE A 348 5.21 -21.03 -1.34
CA PHE A 348 5.30 -19.74 -0.68
C PHE A 348 3.90 -19.15 -0.54
N THR A 349 3.52 -18.72 0.66
CA THR A 349 2.21 -18.14 0.91
C THR A 349 2.28 -16.62 0.96
N PRO A 350 1.21 -15.88 0.61
CA PRO A 350 1.20 -14.42 0.72
C PRO A 350 1.40 -13.92 2.14
N GLY A 351 1.13 -14.73 3.16
CA GLY A 351 1.43 -14.39 4.56
C GLY A 351 2.93 -14.35 4.87
N ASP A 352 3.75 -14.95 4.00
CA ASP A 352 5.21 -14.89 4.07
C ASP A 352 5.75 -13.61 3.40
N LEU A 353 4.92 -12.90 2.62
CA LEU A 353 5.22 -11.54 2.19
C LEU A 353 4.80 -10.56 3.27
N LYS A 354 5.63 -9.54 3.47
CA LYS A 354 5.24 -8.41 4.30
C LYS A 354 4.21 -7.57 3.56
N VAL A 355 3.02 -7.43 4.15
CA VAL A 355 2.06 -6.41 3.74
C VAL A 355 2.54 -5.05 4.28
N PRO A 356 2.71 -4.03 3.42
CA PRO A 356 3.04 -2.68 3.88
C PRO A 356 1.97 -2.17 4.83
N SER A 357 2.37 -1.42 5.86
CA SER A 357 1.45 -0.83 6.84
C SER A 357 0.50 0.22 6.24
N GLU A 358 0.90 0.91 5.17
CA GLU A 358 0.12 1.96 4.50
C GLU A 358 -0.04 1.68 2.99
N THR A 359 -1.08 0.94 2.59
CA THR A 359 -1.43 0.74 1.16
C THR A 359 -2.62 1.60 0.71
N ASP A 360 -3.07 2.54 1.53
CA ASP A 360 -4.23 3.38 1.25
C ASP A 360 -3.88 4.85 1.44
N ILE A 361 -4.67 5.75 0.84
CA ILE A 361 -4.62 7.16 1.23
C ILE A 361 -4.86 7.22 2.75
N PRO A 362 -4.10 8.03 3.51
CA PRO A 362 -4.41 8.25 4.92
C PRO A 362 -5.90 8.56 5.10
N GLU A 363 -6.47 8.21 6.25
CA GLU A 363 -7.91 8.35 6.52
C GLU A 363 -8.35 9.83 6.66
N TYR A 364 -8.16 10.64 5.62
CA TYR A 364 -8.51 12.05 5.55
C TYR A 364 -10.02 12.30 5.70
N GLU A 365 -10.85 11.27 5.59
CA GLU A 365 -12.27 11.34 5.96
C GLU A 365 -12.48 11.73 7.43
N LYS A 366 -11.50 11.47 8.30
CA LYS A 366 -11.50 11.93 9.69
C LYS A 366 -11.39 13.46 9.79
N LEU A 367 -10.89 14.13 8.75
CA LEU A 367 -10.82 15.59 8.66
C LEU A 367 -12.14 16.22 8.21
N LEU A 368 -13.13 15.42 7.78
CA LEU A 368 -14.44 15.92 7.39
C LEU A 368 -15.33 16.15 8.62
N ASP A 369 -15.99 17.31 8.67
CA ASP A 369 -16.94 17.68 9.73
C ASP A 369 -18.14 16.73 9.81
N LYS A 370 -18.53 16.16 8.66
CA LYS A 370 -19.61 15.18 8.55
C LYS A 370 -19.19 14.06 7.62
N LYS A 371 -19.25 12.83 8.13
CA LYS A 371 -19.18 11.64 7.28
C LYS A 371 -20.37 11.66 6.31
N ARG A 372 -20.08 11.67 5.02
CA ARG A 372 -21.07 11.52 3.97
C ARG A 372 -20.75 10.24 3.21
N GLU A 373 -21.77 9.43 3.01
CA GLU A 373 -21.61 8.19 2.27
C GLU A 373 -21.40 8.50 0.78
N ALA A 374 -20.37 7.88 0.21
CA ALA A 374 -19.98 8.06 -1.17
C ALA A 374 -20.37 6.82 -1.98
N PHE A 375 -21.23 7.00 -2.97
CA PHE A 375 -21.74 5.93 -3.80
C PHE A 375 -21.04 5.91 -5.15
N PRO A 376 -20.36 4.81 -5.53
CA PRO A 376 -19.86 4.68 -6.87
C PRO A 376 -20.99 4.53 -7.87
N PHE A 377 -20.77 5.02 -9.09
CA PHE A 377 -21.65 4.72 -10.20
C PHE A 377 -20.91 4.60 -11.52
N GLN A 378 -21.54 3.94 -12.48
CA GLN A 378 -21.09 3.88 -13.87
C GLN A 378 -22.32 3.97 -14.76
N GLU A 379 -22.43 5.04 -15.53
CA GLU A 379 -23.64 5.33 -16.29
C GLU A 379 -23.36 6.02 -17.62
N VAL A 380 -24.36 6.01 -18.51
CA VAL A 380 -24.31 6.74 -19.77
C VAL A 380 -25.08 8.04 -19.61
N VAL A 381 -24.45 9.16 -19.96
CA VAL A 381 -25.06 10.49 -19.91
C VAL A 381 -26.22 10.56 -20.91
N ASP A 382 -27.41 10.94 -20.45
CA ASP A 382 -28.58 11.18 -21.31
C ASP A 382 -28.87 12.67 -21.51
N GLY A 383 -28.63 13.49 -20.50
CA GLY A 383 -28.89 14.92 -20.55
C GLY A 383 -27.93 15.72 -19.67
N ILE A 384 -27.65 16.96 -20.09
CA ILE A 384 -26.81 17.91 -19.35
C ILE A 384 -27.57 19.24 -19.37
N LYS A 385 -27.79 19.82 -18.19
CA LYS A 385 -28.47 21.12 -18.03
C LYS A 385 -27.64 22.04 -17.14
N PRO A 386 -27.41 23.31 -17.52
CA PRO A 386 -26.79 24.28 -16.62
C PRO A 386 -27.61 24.45 -15.34
N ASP A 387 -26.92 24.56 -14.19
CA ASP A 387 -27.53 24.81 -12.89
C ASP A 387 -26.60 25.62 -11.99
N GLY A 388 -26.76 26.95 -12.01
CA GLY A 388 -25.94 27.88 -11.25
C GLY A 388 -24.45 27.81 -11.65
N ASP A 389 -23.61 27.48 -10.69
CA ASP A 389 -22.16 27.29 -10.80
C ASP A 389 -21.74 25.93 -11.36
N GLY A 390 -22.70 25.05 -11.67
CA GLY A 390 -22.45 23.71 -12.18
C GLY A 390 -23.40 23.28 -13.28
N VAL A 391 -23.49 21.96 -13.47
CA VAL A 391 -24.46 21.35 -14.37
C VAL A 391 -25.12 20.15 -13.72
N VAL A 392 -26.41 19.95 -14.00
CA VAL A 392 -27.13 18.72 -13.65
C VAL A 392 -27.02 17.75 -14.81
N VAL A 393 -26.48 16.57 -14.53
CA VAL A 393 -26.35 15.47 -15.50
C VAL A 393 -27.38 14.41 -15.15
N SER A 394 -28.19 14.02 -16.13
CA SER A 394 -29.13 12.91 -16.04
C SER A 394 -28.59 11.70 -16.81
N PHE A 395 -28.90 10.50 -16.31
CA PHE A 395 -28.38 9.25 -16.84
C PHE A 395 -29.41 8.47 -17.63
N LYS A 396 -28.94 7.63 -18.56
CA LYS A 396 -29.78 6.79 -19.40
C LYS A 396 -30.51 5.77 -18.53
N LYS A 397 -31.83 5.75 -18.63
CA LYS A 397 -32.66 4.75 -17.95
C LYS A 397 -32.49 3.37 -18.60
N THR A 398 -32.42 2.35 -17.77
CA THR A 398 -32.29 0.95 -18.21
C THR A 398 -33.66 0.27 -18.17
N PRO A 399 -34.04 -0.50 -19.19
CA PRO A 399 -35.25 -1.32 -19.11
C PRO A 399 -35.01 -2.45 -18.11
N VAL A 400 -35.87 -2.53 -17.10
CA VAL A 400 -35.89 -3.64 -16.14
C VAL A 400 -37.22 -4.35 -16.28
N GLU A 401 -37.17 -5.67 -16.45
CA GLU A 401 -38.37 -6.50 -16.38
C GLU A 401 -38.81 -6.63 -14.92
N THR A 402 -40.05 -6.25 -14.68
CA THR A 402 -40.72 -6.36 -13.38
C THR A 402 -42.02 -7.14 -13.58
N PHE A 403 -42.68 -7.50 -12.49
CA PHE A 403 -43.99 -8.16 -12.54
C PHE A 403 -45.07 -7.18 -12.12
N GLU A 404 -46.11 -7.06 -12.95
CA GLU A 404 -47.33 -6.36 -12.57
C GLU A 404 -48.34 -7.41 -12.11
N TYR A 405 -48.81 -7.26 -10.87
CA TYR A 405 -49.89 -8.08 -10.33
C TYR A 405 -51.22 -7.61 -10.90
N TYR A 406 -52.03 -8.54 -11.42
CA TYR A 406 -53.35 -8.25 -11.96
C TYR A 406 -54.33 -9.37 -11.67
N GLY A 407 -55.63 -9.09 -11.77
CA GLY A 407 -56.67 -10.07 -11.48
C GLY A 407 -56.62 -10.60 -10.05
N CYS A 408 -56.20 -9.76 -9.10
CA CYS A 408 -56.07 -10.14 -7.70
C CYS A 408 -57.44 -10.42 -7.07
N TYR A 409 -57.58 -11.54 -6.37
CA TYR A 409 -58.76 -11.86 -5.57
C TYR A 409 -58.37 -12.41 -4.19
N LYS A 410 -59.21 -12.13 -3.18
CA LYS A 410 -59.03 -12.64 -1.82
C LYS A 410 -59.50 -14.09 -1.75
N THR A 411 -58.73 -14.97 -1.14
CA THR A 411 -59.08 -16.40 -1.01
C THR A 411 -60.05 -16.67 0.14
N GLY A 412 -60.31 -15.65 0.99
CA GLY A 412 -61.11 -15.78 2.21
C GLY A 412 -60.33 -16.37 3.40
N ARG A 413 -59.10 -16.84 3.19
CA ARG A 413 -58.19 -17.29 4.26
C ARG A 413 -57.52 -16.09 4.91
N ILE A 414 -57.52 -16.02 6.24
CA ILE A 414 -56.79 -14.98 6.97
C ILE A 414 -55.30 -15.32 6.92
N GLN A 415 -54.49 -14.41 6.40
CA GLN A 415 -53.03 -14.54 6.33
C GLN A 415 -52.36 -13.94 7.57
N ARG A 416 -52.88 -12.81 8.06
CA ARG A 416 -52.34 -12.10 9.22
C ARG A 416 -53.44 -11.32 9.93
N ILE A 417 -53.27 -11.13 11.24
CA ILE A 417 -54.02 -10.12 12.00
C ILE A 417 -53.03 -9.00 12.32
N SER A 418 -53.31 -7.81 11.79
CA SER A 418 -52.52 -6.60 12.01
C SER A 418 -52.53 -6.22 13.50
N SER A 419 -51.55 -5.42 13.93
CA SER A 419 -51.46 -4.97 15.33
C SER A 419 -52.62 -4.06 15.78
N ASP A 420 -53.39 -3.51 14.83
CA ASP A 420 -54.61 -2.73 15.08
C ASP A 420 -55.90 -3.60 15.03
N GLY A 421 -55.76 -4.92 14.97
CA GLY A 421 -56.88 -5.87 14.96
C GLY A 421 -57.51 -6.11 13.58
N ARG A 422 -56.99 -5.51 12.50
CA ARG A 422 -57.48 -5.78 11.14
C ARG A 422 -57.09 -7.18 10.65
N LEU A 423 -58.03 -7.85 9.99
CA LEU A 423 -57.79 -9.14 9.34
C LEU A 423 -57.25 -8.89 7.92
N GLU A 424 -56.01 -9.27 7.67
CA GLU A 424 -55.39 -9.30 6.35
C GLU A 424 -55.62 -10.68 5.73
N TYR A 425 -56.35 -10.72 4.61
CA TYR A 425 -56.69 -11.94 3.91
C TYR A 425 -55.65 -12.27 2.83
N GLU A 426 -55.36 -13.54 2.68
CA GLU A 426 -54.51 -14.06 1.61
C GLU A 426 -55.11 -13.66 0.25
N THR A 427 -54.25 -13.09 -0.59
CA THR A 427 -54.63 -12.57 -1.90
C THR A 427 -53.86 -13.34 -2.97
N HIS A 428 -54.59 -13.95 -3.90
CA HIS A 428 -54.01 -14.57 -5.09
C HIS A 428 -54.06 -13.58 -6.25
N CYS A 429 -52.92 -13.32 -6.87
CA CYS A 429 -52.79 -12.45 -8.03
C CYS A 429 -52.13 -13.22 -9.19
N ASN A 430 -52.56 -12.93 -10.42
CA ASN A 430 -51.78 -13.29 -11.60
C ASN A 430 -50.63 -12.30 -11.77
N THR A 431 -49.52 -12.74 -12.37
CA THR A 431 -48.39 -11.87 -12.71
C THR A 431 -48.21 -11.83 -14.21
N ARG A 432 -47.95 -10.64 -14.76
CA ARG A 432 -47.49 -10.49 -16.13
C ARG A 432 -46.18 -9.69 -16.15
N PRO A 433 -45.23 -10.03 -17.03
CA PRO A 433 -44.01 -9.26 -17.18
C PRO A 433 -44.35 -7.85 -17.69
N LYS A 434 -43.68 -6.85 -17.13
CA LYS A 434 -43.77 -5.45 -17.53
C LYS A 434 -42.37 -4.85 -17.54
N THR A 435 -41.99 -4.29 -18.67
CA THR A 435 -40.74 -3.53 -18.78
C THR A 435 -40.97 -2.12 -18.26
N VAL A 436 -40.22 -1.72 -17.22
CA VAL A 436 -40.21 -0.36 -16.70
C VAL A 436 -38.83 0.25 -16.91
N MET A 437 -38.78 1.54 -17.22
CA MET A 437 -37.52 2.27 -17.36
C MET A 437 -37.02 2.65 -15.97
N HIS A 438 -36.05 1.90 -15.46
CA HIS A 438 -35.45 2.12 -14.16
C HIS A 438 -34.35 3.18 -14.25
N GLU A 439 -34.29 4.03 -13.25
CA GLU A 439 -33.25 5.04 -13.09
C GLU A 439 -32.25 4.52 -12.05
N ASN A 440 -31.15 3.95 -12.54
CA ASN A 440 -30.09 3.40 -11.70
C ASN A 440 -29.45 4.47 -10.80
N VAL A 441 -29.31 5.69 -11.34
CA VAL A 441 -28.70 6.84 -10.67
C VAL A 441 -29.56 8.07 -10.93
N LYS A 442 -29.98 8.73 -9.85
CA LYS A 442 -30.71 10.01 -9.93
C LYS A 442 -29.84 11.08 -10.59
N PRO A 443 -30.41 12.18 -11.11
CA PRO A 443 -29.61 13.25 -11.69
C PRO A 443 -28.69 13.84 -10.62
N LEU A 444 -27.45 14.11 -10.99
CA LEU A 444 -26.41 14.61 -10.08
C LEU A 444 -25.91 15.97 -10.56
N LYS A 445 -25.58 16.86 -9.62
CA LYS A 445 -24.92 18.13 -9.92
C LYS A 445 -23.40 17.94 -9.98
N PHE A 446 -22.78 18.38 -11.06
CA PHE A 446 -21.33 18.34 -11.29
C PHE A 446 -20.76 19.76 -11.37
N PRO A 447 -19.50 19.96 -10.93
CA PRO A 447 -18.75 21.19 -11.21
C PRO A 447 -18.68 21.45 -12.72
N ALA A 448 -18.78 22.72 -13.11
CA ALA A 448 -18.81 23.09 -14.52
C ALA A 448 -17.51 22.71 -15.25
N ASP A 449 -16.35 22.78 -14.59
CA ASP A 449 -15.05 22.41 -15.16
C ASP A 449 -14.96 20.91 -15.48
N GLU A 450 -15.41 20.04 -14.57
CA GLU A 450 -15.46 18.58 -14.80
C GLU A 450 -16.44 18.21 -15.91
N ALA A 451 -17.54 18.95 -16.04
CA ALA A 451 -18.58 18.64 -17.00
C ALA A 451 -18.28 19.11 -18.44
N LYS A 452 -17.25 19.93 -18.68
CA LYS A 452 -16.90 20.45 -20.02
C LYS A 452 -16.70 19.35 -21.06
N GLN A 453 -16.25 18.18 -20.64
CA GLN A 453 -15.97 17.03 -21.52
C GLN A 453 -17.18 16.10 -21.69
N LEU A 454 -18.26 16.29 -20.92
CA LEU A 454 -19.43 15.45 -20.96
C LEU A 454 -20.30 15.77 -22.16
N LYS A 455 -20.75 14.74 -22.85
CA LYS A 455 -21.74 14.82 -23.94
C LYS A 455 -22.79 13.75 -23.74
N ARG A 456 -23.96 13.94 -24.36
CA ARG A 456 -24.97 12.88 -24.43
C ARG A 456 -24.37 11.65 -25.09
N GLY A 457 -24.57 10.48 -24.48
CA GLY A 457 -24.01 9.20 -24.91
C GLY A 457 -22.63 8.87 -24.32
N THR A 458 -21.96 9.81 -23.65
CA THR A 458 -20.68 9.53 -22.98
C THR A 458 -20.92 8.57 -21.81
N LYS A 459 -20.15 7.49 -21.74
CA LYS A 459 -20.12 6.59 -20.58
C LYS A 459 -19.14 7.15 -19.57
N ILE A 460 -19.59 7.31 -18.32
CA ILE A 460 -18.76 7.82 -17.24
C ILE A 460 -18.76 6.88 -16.06
N ARG A 461 -17.67 6.94 -15.30
CA ARG A 461 -17.57 6.33 -13.99
C ARG A 461 -17.24 7.40 -12.99
N GLY A 462 -17.94 7.42 -11.87
CA GLY A 462 -17.85 8.50 -10.91
C GLY A 462 -18.24 8.09 -9.50
N VAL A 463 -18.28 9.09 -8.64
CA VAL A 463 -18.73 8.99 -7.26
C VAL A 463 -19.78 10.05 -7.01
N SER A 464 -20.83 9.70 -6.28
CA SER A 464 -21.82 10.64 -5.80
C SER A 464 -21.82 10.71 -4.28
N VAL A 465 -22.03 11.91 -3.76
CA VAL A 465 -22.18 12.17 -2.33
C VAL A 465 -23.41 13.06 -2.15
N GLY A 466 -24.50 12.47 -1.67
CA GLY A 466 -25.80 13.14 -1.65
C GLY A 466 -26.33 13.40 -3.06
N GLY A 467 -26.40 14.67 -3.47
CA GLY A 467 -26.86 15.11 -4.80
C GLY A 467 -25.74 15.59 -5.74
N GLU A 468 -24.49 15.56 -5.28
CA GLU A 468 -23.33 15.97 -6.06
C GLU A 468 -22.64 14.76 -6.68
N GLY A 469 -22.16 14.92 -7.91
CA GLY A 469 -21.34 13.96 -8.63
C GLY A 469 -19.94 14.51 -8.88
N ARG A 470 -18.97 13.59 -8.97
CA ARG A 470 -17.62 13.85 -9.47
C ARG A 470 -17.26 12.79 -10.51
N VAL A 471 -16.68 13.25 -11.61
CA VAL A 471 -16.22 12.35 -12.68
C VAL A 471 -14.87 11.78 -12.27
N VAL A 472 -14.80 10.45 -12.15
CA VAL A 472 -13.51 9.77 -11.97
C VAL A 472 -12.94 9.46 -13.36
N TRP A 473 -13.71 8.81 -14.22
CA TRP A 473 -13.28 8.41 -15.57
C TRP A 473 -14.32 8.73 -16.64
N LEU A 474 -13.85 9.18 -17.81
CA LEU A 474 -14.61 9.17 -19.06
C LEU A 474 -14.22 7.94 -19.87
N ILE A 475 -15.23 7.22 -20.37
CA ILE A 475 -15.06 5.95 -21.07
C ILE A 475 -15.62 6.08 -22.49
N GLU A 476 -14.78 5.87 -23.48
CA GLU A 476 -15.17 5.80 -24.89
C GLU A 476 -14.72 4.46 -25.47
N LYS A 477 -15.62 3.73 -26.13
CA LYS A 477 -15.34 2.40 -26.71
C LYS A 477 -14.67 1.43 -25.71
N ASP A 478 -15.09 1.51 -24.46
CA ASP A 478 -14.55 0.76 -23.31
C ASP A 478 -13.09 1.07 -22.92
N GLU A 479 -12.53 2.16 -23.45
CA GLU A 479 -11.24 2.73 -23.03
C GLU A 479 -11.43 3.97 -22.16
N ILE A 480 -10.56 4.17 -21.17
CA ILE A 480 -10.53 5.42 -20.40
C ILE A 480 -9.84 6.48 -21.26
N VAL A 481 -10.56 7.53 -21.60
CA VAL A 481 -10.03 8.66 -22.38
C VAL A 481 -9.73 9.89 -21.53
N SER A 482 -10.25 9.93 -20.29
CA SER A 482 -9.99 11.01 -19.35
C SER A 482 -10.10 10.53 -17.91
N GLU A 483 -9.19 10.97 -17.04
CA GLU A 483 -9.16 10.69 -15.60
C GLU A 483 -9.16 12.02 -14.82
N ARG A 484 -10.15 12.22 -13.95
CA ARG A 484 -10.38 13.49 -13.22
C ARG A 484 -10.33 14.73 -14.13
N GLY A 485 -10.78 14.59 -15.37
CA GLY A 485 -10.80 15.65 -16.39
C GLY A 485 -9.50 15.80 -17.19
N TYR A 486 -8.47 15.00 -16.93
CA TYR A 486 -7.23 15.01 -17.72
C TYR A 486 -7.30 13.97 -18.83
N PRO A 487 -7.03 14.34 -20.10
CA PRO A 487 -6.92 13.37 -21.18
C PRO A 487 -5.91 12.28 -20.80
N VAL A 488 -6.33 11.02 -20.92
CA VAL A 488 -5.42 9.88 -20.78
C VAL A 488 -4.92 9.52 -22.18
N PRO A 489 -3.60 9.49 -22.42
CA PRO A 489 -3.08 9.06 -23.71
C PRO A 489 -3.61 7.68 -24.07
N HIS A 490 -3.99 7.48 -25.35
CA HIS A 490 -4.54 6.21 -25.80
C HIS A 490 -3.51 5.10 -25.63
N ARG A 491 -3.86 4.11 -24.80
CA ARG A 491 -3.12 2.85 -24.75
C ARG A 491 -3.34 2.14 -26.08
N PRO A 492 -2.30 1.87 -26.89
CA PRO A 492 -2.49 1.07 -28.09
C PRO A 492 -3.13 -0.26 -27.70
N ALA A 493 -4.22 -0.62 -28.38
CA ALA A 493 -4.99 -1.82 -28.09
C ALA A 493 -4.04 -3.01 -27.89
N ASN A 494 -4.09 -3.63 -26.70
CA ASN A 494 -3.21 -4.74 -26.35
C ASN A 494 -3.38 -5.86 -27.40
N PRO A 495 -2.36 -6.17 -28.23
CA PRO A 495 -2.53 -7.12 -29.31
C PRO A 495 -2.82 -8.55 -28.82
N LYS A 496 -2.66 -8.82 -27.52
CA LYS A 496 -2.95 -10.10 -26.87
C LYS A 496 -4.41 -10.28 -26.41
N ALA A 497 -5.28 -9.28 -26.55
CA ALA A 497 -6.70 -9.40 -26.18
C ALA A 497 -7.58 -10.09 -27.26
N LYS A 498 -6.99 -10.51 -28.37
CA LYS A 498 -7.62 -11.39 -29.36
C LYS A 498 -7.02 -12.79 -29.21
N ASN A 499 -7.56 -13.60 -28.29
CA ASN A 499 -7.51 -15.05 -28.34
C ASN A 499 -8.67 -15.62 -27.54
#